data_AF-A0A7C2WDV5-F1
#
_entry.id   AF-A0A7C2WDV5-F1
#
_cell.length_a   1.000
_cell.length_b   1.000
_cell.length_c   1.000
_cell.angle_alpha   90.00
_cell.angle_beta   90.00
_cell.angle_gamma   90.00
#
_symmetry.space_group_name_H-M   'P 1'
#
loop_
_entity.id
_entity.type
_entity.pdbx_description
1 polymer ?
#
loop_
_entity_poly.entity_id
_entity_poly.type
_entity_poly.pdbx_seq_one_letter_code
_entity_poly.pdbx_strand_id
1 'polypeptide(L)'
;MEEEGVALMHYHAARYDEFRQLIRERHLIQEVDATGKVRAEQELSLTRAWLSPREMEHLAVRCGFTVEGAYGDFDESPLDEHSTEMIWRLRRS
;
A
#
# COMPACT_ATOMS: atom_id res chain seq x y z
N MET A 1 -24.22 -25.91 -13.85
CA MET A 1 -23.03 -25.94 -12.99
C MET A 1 -23.15 -24.74 -12.10
N GLU A 2 -23.53 -24.94 -10.85
CA GLU A 2 -23.44 -23.88 -9.84
C GLU A 2 -21.95 -23.57 -9.66
N GLU A 3 -21.58 -22.30 -9.74
CA GLU A 3 -20.28 -21.87 -9.23
C GLU A 3 -20.28 -22.17 -7.72
N GLU A 4 -19.59 -23.23 -7.31
CA GLU A 4 -19.29 -23.45 -5.90
C GLU A 4 -18.56 -22.20 -5.40
N GLY A 5 -19.22 -21.41 -4.56
CA GLY A 5 -18.66 -20.16 -4.04
C GLY A 5 -17.33 -20.44 -3.36
N VAL A 6 -16.24 -19.97 -3.96
CA VAL A 6 -14.91 -19.96 -3.35
C VAL A 6 -14.77 -18.66 -2.59
N ALA A 7 -14.51 -18.75 -1.29
CA ALA A 7 -14.19 -17.59 -0.45
C ALA A 7 -12.67 -17.40 -0.41
N LEU A 8 -12.21 -16.16 -0.51
CA LEU A 8 -10.81 -15.82 -0.26
C LEU A 8 -10.66 -15.26 1.15
N MET A 9 -9.85 -15.94 1.96
CA MET A 9 -9.45 -15.49 3.28
C MET A 9 -8.05 -14.90 3.20
N HIS A 10 -7.87 -13.67 3.65
CA HIS A 10 -6.58 -12.99 3.67
C HIS A 10 -6.18 -12.65 5.10
N TYR A 11 -5.08 -13.25 5.55
CA TYR A 11 -4.43 -12.94 6.82
C TYR A 11 -3.18 -12.12 6.56
N HIS A 12 -2.93 -11.13 7.41
CA HIS A 12 -1.82 -10.22 7.28
C HIS A 12 -1.11 -10.02 8.61
N ALA A 13 0.21 -9.99 8.56
CA ALA A 13 1.05 -9.60 9.68
C ALA A 13 2.13 -8.64 9.18
N ALA A 14 2.37 -7.56 9.93
CA ALA A 14 3.39 -6.57 9.62
C ALA A 14 4.34 -6.34 10.79
N ARG A 15 5.61 -6.08 10.46
CA ARG A 15 6.63 -5.59 11.38
C ARG A 15 7.23 -4.29 10.85
N TYR A 16 7.33 -3.32 11.74
CA TYR A 16 7.87 -1.99 11.45
C TYR A 16 9.32 -1.87 11.92
N ASP A 17 10.19 -1.39 11.04
CA ASP A 17 11.54 -0.90 11.35
C ASP A 17 11.51 0.61 11.16
N GLU A 18 11.16 1.33 12.25
CA GLU A 18 10.92 2.77 12.20
C GLU A 18 12.18 3.56 11.82
N PHE A 19 13.34 3.16 12.35
CA PHE A 19 14.62 3.81 12.06
C PHE A 19 14.99 3.75 10.58
N ARG A 20 14.70 2.62 9.91
CA ARG A 20 14.95 2.46 8.47
C ARG A 20 13.74 2.82 7.59
N GLN A 21 12.62 3.19 8.20
CA GLN A 21 11.33 3.41 7.55
C GLN A 21 10.92 2.25 6.62
N LEU A 22 11.01 1.02 7.12
CA LEU A 22 10.59 -0.19 6.40
C LEU A 22 9.42 -0.89 7.08
N ILE A 23 8.46 -1.35 6.28
CA ILE A 23 7.40 -2.27 6.65
C ILE A 23 7.72 -3.63 6.02
N ARG A 24 7.82 -4.67 6.84
CA ARG A 24 7.93 -6.05 6.37
C ARG A 24 6.62 -6.76 6.63
N GLU A 25 6.03 -7.32 5.60
CA GLU A 25 4.69 -7.90 5.63
C GLU A 25 4.73 -9.36 5.19
N ARG A 26 3.88 -10.16 5.82
CA ARG A 26 3.53 -11.52 5.40
C ARG A 26 2.02 -11.57 5.16
N HIS A 27 1.64 -12.03 3.98
CA HIS A 27 0.26 -12.18 3.55
C HIS A 27 0.03 -13.67 3.32
N LEU A 28 -0.96 -14.25 4.00
CA LEU A 28 -1.45 -15.60 3.74
C LEU A 28 -2.82 -15.47 3.09
N ILE A 29 -2.91 -15.93 1.85
CA ILE A 29 -4.15 -15.94 1.07
C ILE A 29 -4.61 -17.40 0.98
N GLN A 30 -5.85 -17.68 1.34
CA GLN A 30 -6.42 -19.03 1.31
C GLN A 30 -7.72 -19.04 0.50
N GLU A 31 -7.84 -19.98 -0.43
CA GLU A 31 -9.09 -20.33 -1.10
C GLU A 31 -9.83 -21.34 -0.22
N VAL A 32 -11.02 -20.96 0.24
CA VAL A 32 -11.84 -21.75 1.16
C VAL A 32 -13.14 -22.13 0.46
N ASP A 33 -13.47 -23.41 0.48
CA ASP A 33 -14.72 -23.90 -0.10
C ASP A 33 -15.92 -23.70 0.83
N ALA A 34 -17.11 -24.02 0.31
CA ALA A 34 -18.37 -23.88 1.03
C ALA A 34 -18.45 -24.69 2.34
N THR A 35 -17.56 -25.66 2.55
CA THR A 35 -17.49 -26.45 3.80
C THR A 35 -16.51 -25.88 4.83
N GLY A 36 -15.79 -24.81 4.47
CA GLY A 36 -14.74 -24.23 5.29
C GLY A 36 -13.37 -24.88 5.10
N LYS A 37 -13.21 -25.78 4.11
CA LYS A 37 -11.93 -26.43 3.84
C LYS A 37 -11.07 -25.56 2.93
N VAL A 38 -9.81 -25.38 3.31
CA VAL A 38 -8.80 -24.73 2.46
C VAL A 38 -8.46 -25.64 1.28
N ARG A 39 -8.70 -25.15 0.06
CA ARG A 39 -8.35 -25.83 -1.20
C ARG A 39 -6.95 -25.46 -1.68
N ALA A 40 -6.58 -24.20 -1.52
CA ALA A 40 -5.27 -23.68 -1.88
C ALA A 40 -4.86 -22.60 -0.89
N GLU A 41 -3.55 -22.44 -0.70
CA GLU A 41 -2.99 -21.33 0.04
C GLU A 41 -1.72 -20.80 -0.61
N GLN A 42 -1.49 -19.50 -0.46
CA GLN A 42 -0.31 -18.82 -0.94
C GLN A 42 0.19 -17.85 0.12
N GLU A 43 1.48 -17.96 0.44
CA GLU A 43 2.16 -16.97 1.26
C GLU A 43 2.95 -16.00 0.38
N LEU A 44 2.74 -14.70 0.59
CA LEU A 44 3.47 -13.62 -0.07
C LEU A 44 4.19 -12.78 0.98
N SER A 45 5.45 -12.48 0.73
CA SER A 45 6.24 -11.55 1.54
C SER A 45 6.46 -10.25 0.78
N LEU A 46 6.19 -9.12 1.43
CA LEU A 46 6.42 -7.79 0.87
C LEU A 46 7.29 -6.96 1.81
N THR A 47 8.21 -6.18 1.26
CA THR A 47 8.94 -5.15 2.01
C THR A 47 8.69 -3.81 1.34
N ARG A 48 8.07 -2.89 2.08
CA ARG A 48 7.79 -1.52 1.62
C ARG A 48 8.66 -0.52 2.38
N ALA A 49 9.14 0.51 1.70
CA ALA A 49 9.57 1.72 2.35
C ALA A 49 8.37 2.66 2.53
N TRP A 50 8.37 3.45 3.60
CA TRP A 50 7.37 4.49 3.82
C TRP A 50 8.05 5.83 4.06
N LEU A 51 7.32 6.90 3.79
CA LEU A 51 7.77 8.27 3.97
C LEU A 51 6.55 9.15 4.22
N SER A 52 6.74 10.21 5.00
CA SER A 52 5.73 11.23 5.27
C SER A 52 5.59 12.22 4.09
N PRO A 53 4.46 12.95 4.00
CA PRO A 53 4.31 14.00 2.99
C PRO A 53 5.46 15.01 2.97
N ARG A 54 5.92 15.41 4.16
CA ARG A 54 7.04 16.34 4.33
C ARG A 54 8.36 15.78 3.81
N GLU A 55 8.63 14.50 4.05
CA GLU A 55 9.83 13.85 3.53
C GLU A 55 9.80 13.76 2.00
N MET A 56 8.63 13.46 1.41
CA MET A 56 8.48 13.43 -0.05
C MET A 56 8.76 14.79 -0.67
N GLU A 57 8.20 15.86 -0.09
CA GLU A 57 8.41 17.23 -0.55
C GLU A 57 9.92 17.58 -0.55
N HIS A 58 10.61 17.31 0.56
CA HIS A 58 12.04 17.55 0.67
C HIS A 58 12.85 16.71 -0.32
N LEU A 59 12.48 15.46 -0.56
CA LEU A 59 13.14 14.59 -1.54
C LEU A 59 12.94 15.12 -2.97
N ALA A 60 11.72 15.51 -3.34
CA ALA A 60 11.40 16.05 -4.65
C ALA A 60 12.24 17.30 -4.96
N VAL A 61 12.28 18.25 -4.03
CA VAL A 61 13.08 19.48 -4.17
C VAL A 61 14.57 19.16 -4.30
N ARG A 62 15.11 18.26 -3.46
CA ARG A 62 16.52 17.86 -3.53
C ARG A 62 16.89 17.13 -4.82
N CYS A 63 15.93 16.48 -5.46
CA CYS A 63 16.10 15.84 -6.77
C CYS A 63 15.92 16.82 -7.95
N GLY A 64 15.72 18.12 -7.70
CA GLY A 64 15.58 19.13 -8.74
C GLY A 64 14.17 19.24 -9.31
N PHE A 65 13.14 18.85 -8.55
CA PHE A 65 11.76 19.06 -8.93
C PHE A 65 11.15 20.27 -8.22
N THR A 66 10.30 20.99 -8.94
CA THR A 66 9.32 21.89 -8.34
C THR A 66 8.06 21.10 -8.04
N VAL A 67 7.53 21.23 -6.82
CA VAL A 67 6.24 20.65 -6.42
C VAL A 67 5.12 21.58 -6.88
N GLU A 68 4.26 21.11 -7.77
CA GLU A 68 3.13 21.89 -8.31
C GLU A 68 1.78 21.50 -7.68
N GLY A 69 1.76 20.43 -6.87
CA GLY A 69 0.60 19.97 -6.14
C GLY A 69 0.88 18.65 -5.41
N ALA A 70 0.24 18.50 -4.25
CA ALA A 70 0.16 17.26 -3.50
C ALA A 70 -1.32 17.03 -3.18
N TYR A 71 -1.82 15.85 -3.54
CA TYR A 71 -3.25 15.51 -3.49
C TYR A 71 -3.44 14.20 -2.72
N GLY A 72 -4.57 14.11 -2.04
CA GLY A 72 -5.08 12.88 -1.47
C GLY A 72 -5.79 12.09 -2.54
N ASP A 73 -5.55 10.78 -2.58
CA ASP A 73 -6.28 9.83 -3.42
C ASP A 73 -6.26 10.20 -4.93
N PHE A 74 -7.06 9.51 -5.74
CA PHE A 74 -7.04 9.68 -7.20
C PHE A 74 -8.06 10.70 -7.74
N ASP A 75 -8.75 11.42 -6.86
CA ASP A 75 -9.81 12.38 -7.20
C ASP A 75 -9.38 13.85 -7.09
N GLU A 76 -8.08 14.11 -6.95
CA GLU A 76 -7.49 15.43 -6.74
C GLU A 76 -7.96 16.14 -5.46
N SER A 77 -8.45 15.38 -4.47
CA SER A 77 -8.78 15.95 -3.16
C SER A 77 -7.54 16.51 -2.44
N PRO A 78 -7.72 17.45 -1.49
CA PRO A 78 -6.60 17.91 -0.67
C PRO A 78 -5.97 16.74 0.10
N LEU A 79 -4.64 16.70 0.13
CA LEU A 79 -3.93 15.72 0.95
C LEU A 79 -4.15 16.01 2.44
N ASP A 80 -4.75 15.06 3.16
CA ASP A 80 -5.01 15.15 4.60
C ASP A 80 -4.75 13.82 5.33
N GLU A 81 -5.11 13.76 6.62
CA GLU A 81 -4.89 12.57 7.46
C GLU A 81 -5.82 11.39 7.14
N HIS A 82 -6.83 11.59 6.29
CA HIS A 82 -7.76 10.56 5.83
C HIS A 82 -7.41 10.00 4.46
N SER A 83 -6.50 10.65 3.72
CA SER A 83 -6.02 10.16 2.42
C SER A 83 -5.31 8.81 2.55
N THR A 84 -5.64 7.87 1.67
CA THR A 84 -4.97 6.56 1.59
C THR A 84 -3.79 6.59 0.64
N GLU A 85 -3.81 7.49 -0.35
CA GLU A 85 -2.72 7.70 -1.29
C GLU A 85 -2.17 9.14 -1.27
N MET A 86 -0.88 9.28 -1.58
CA MET A 86 -0.25 10.58 -1.82
C MET A 86 0.09 10.74 -3.30
N ILE A 87 -0.64 11.60 -4.01
CA ILE A 87 -0.40 11.87 -5.43
C ILE A 87 0.36 13.18 -5.59
N TRP A 88 1.55 13.10 -6.20
CA TRP A 88 2.46 14.23 -6.37
C TRP A 88 2.54 14.68 -7.82
N ARG A 89 2.21 15.94 -8.08
CA ARG A 89 2.48 16.58 -9.37
C ARG A 89 3.79 17.33 -9.30
N LEU A 90 4.80 16.81 -9.99
CA LEU A 90 6.16 17.32 -9.99
C LEU A 90 6.55 17.80 -11.39
N ARG A 91 7.17 18.97 -11.47
CA ARG A 91 7.80 19.46 -12.69
C ARG A 91 9.30 19.48 -12.53
N ARG A 92 10.03 18.96 -13.52
CA ARG A 92 11.50 19.05 -13.53
C ARG A 92 11.92 20.52 -13.62
N SER A 93 12.85 20.92 -12.78
CA SER A 93 13.43 22.26 -12.77
C SER A 93 14.52 22.42 -13.82
#